data_AF-A0A2H9NDC2-F1
#
_entry.id   AF-A0A2H9NDC2-F1
#
_cell.length_a   1.000
_cell.length_b   1.000
_cell.length_c   1.000
_cell.angle_alpha   90.00
_cell.angle_beta   90.00
_cell.angle_gamma   90.00
#
_symmetry.space_group_name_H-M   'P 1'
#
loop_
_entity.id
_entity.type
_entity.pdbx_description
1 polymer ?
#
loop_
_entity_poly.entity_id
_entity_poly.type
_entity_poly.pdbx_seq_one_letter_code
_entity_poly.pdbx_strand_id
1 'polypeptide(L)'
;MGQHRNLNISSIPVLLTISVALSQFISNVPPVALYLPLFGSGTDAQITALSAGSTIAGNLSVLGAASNVIIIQNAEKRNRNRNITLTFFEFARIGVPMTIINVVVYFLFFIFLVHFT
;
A
#
# COMPACT_ATOMS: atom_id res chain seq x y z
N MET A 1 14.39 20.06 27.37
CA MET A 1 15.17 19.18 26.49
C MET A 1 14.21 18.38 25.63
N GLY A 2 13.97 18.84 24.40
CA GLY A 2 13.03 18.20 23.48
C GLY A 2 13.62 16.88 22.98
N GLN A 3 12.97 15.77 23.29
CA GLN A 3 13.28 14.50 22.65
C GLN A 3 12.90 14.61 21.16
N HIS A 4 13.88 14.76 20.29
CA HIS A 4 13.67 14.55 18.86
C HIS A 4 13.25 13.08 18.68
N ARG A 5 11.94 12.83 18.47
CA ARG A 5 11.44 11.52 18.01
C ARG A 5 12.16 11.20 16.70
N ASN A 6 13.25 10.45 16.77
CA ASN A 6 13.88 9.87 15.60
C ASN A 6 12.84 8.92 14.99
N LEU A 7 12.27 9.28 13.85
CA LEU A 7 11.38 8.39 13.10
C LEU A 7 12.21 7.19 12.67
N ASN A 8 12.00 6.04 13.33
CA ASN A 8 12.63 4.80 12.92
C ASN A 8 11.96 4.34 11.61
N ILE A 9 12.69 4.51 10.51
CA ILE A 9 12.24 4.19 9.14
C ILE A 9 11.87 2.71 8.96
N SER A 10 12.35 1.84 9.84
CA SER A 10 12.09 0.41 9.82
C SER A 10 11.01 -0.02 10.83
N SER A 11 10.33 0.93 11.47
CA SER A 11 9.20 0.61 12.36
C SER A 11 7.97 0.23 11.55
N ILE A 12 7.23 -0.79 12.01
CA ILE A 12 6.04 -1.32 11.32
C ILE A 12 5.02 -0.22 10.93
N PRO A 13 4.67 0.76 11.80
CA PRO A 13 3.72 1.80 11.42
C PRO A 13 4.25 2.67 10.29
N VAL A 14 5.56 2.95 10.28
CA VAL A 14 6.21 3.72 9.22
C VAL A 14 6.24 2.91 7.94
N LEU A 15 6.59 1.62 7.99
CA LEU A 15 6.62 0.73 6.83
C LEU A 15 5.25 0.58 6.17
N LEU A 16 4.17 0.40 6.95
CA LEU A 16 2.80 0.37 6.43
C LEU A 16 2.42 1.71 5.79
N THR A 17 2.74 2.83 6.44
CA THR A 17 2.37 4.17 5.93
C THR A 17 3.16 4.53 4.67
N ILE A 18 4.47 4.35 4.67
CA ILE A 18 5.35 4.73 3.57
C ILE A 18 5.11 3.87 2.34
N SER A 19 4.87 2.57 2.52
CA SER A 19 4.54 1.67 1.39
C SER A 19 3.20 2.05 0.76
N VAL A 20 2.17 2.35 1.57
CA VAL A 20 0.88 2.83 1.04
C VAL A 20 1.04 4.13 0.25
N ALA A 21 1.82 5.08 0.77
CA ALA A 21 2.06 6.36 0.13
C ALA A 21 2.88 6.22 -1.17
N LEU A 22 4.03 5.55 -1.12
CA LEU A 22 4.91 5.37 -2.29
C LEU A 22 4.22 4.60 -3.41
N SER A 23 3.40 3.60 -3.10
CA SER A 23 2.65 2.85 -4.10
C SER A 23 1.70 3.71 -4.94
N GLN A 24 1.27 4.89 -4.46
CA GLN A 24 0.43 5.79 -5.27
C GLN A 24 1.20 6.46 -6.41
N PHE A 25 2.53 6.50 -6.33
CA PHE A 25 3.40 7.12 -7.32
C PHE A 25 4.06 6.09 -8.24
N ILE A 26 4.41 4.92 -7.70
CA ILE A 26 5.20 3.90 -8.42
C ILE A 26 4.59 2.49 -8.38
N SER A 27 3.28 2.31 -8.08
CA SER A 27 2.59 1.01 -7.97
C SER A 27 3.01 0.16 -6.76
N ASN A 28 2.28 -0.92 -6.48
CA ASN A 28 2.47 -1.83 -5.33
C ASN A 28 3.72 -2.73 -5.33
N VAL A 29 4.40 -2.97 -6.45
CA VAL A 29 5.61 -3.85 -6.49
C VAL A 29 6.91 -3.05 -6.31
N PRO A 30 7.14 -1.93 -7.03
CA PRO A 30 8.40 -1.20 -6.95
C PRO A 30 8.81 -0.66 -5.56
N PRO A 31 7.90 -0.19 -4.67
CA PRO A 31 8.26 0.26 -3.33
C PRO A 31 8.93 -0.85 -2.51
N VAL A 32 8.48 -2.10 -2.65
CA VAL A 32 9.09 -3.24 -1.95
C VAL A 32 10.53 -3.43 -2.42
N ALA A 33 10.73 -3.49 -3.73
CA ALA A 33 12.05 -3.64 -4.33
C ALA A 33 12.99 -2.46 -3.98
N LEU A 34 12.45 -1.23 -3.92
CA LEU A 34 13.20 -0.03 -3.57
C LEU A 34 13.64 0.00 -2.10
N TYR A 35 12.79 -0.47 -1.19
CA TYR A 35 13.08 -0.44 0.25
C TYR A 35 13.92 -1.63 0.72
N LEU A 36 13.82 -2.78 0.05
CA LEU A 36 14.54 -4.02 0.42
C LEU A 36 16.04 -3.82 0.73
N PRO A 37 16.82 -3.09 -0.09
CA PRO A 37 18.24 -2.84 0.17
C PRO A 37 18.53 -2.07 1.46
N LEU A 38 17.56 -1.30 1.98
CA LEU A 38 17.72 -0.48 3.19
C LEU A 38 17.65 -1.32 4.47
N PHE A 39 17.12 -2.54 4.40
CA PHE A 39 16.95 -3.37 5.60
C PHE A 39 18.21 -4.12 6.02
N GLY A 40 19.20 -4.33 5.13
CA GLY A 40 20.33 -5.22 5.41
C GLY A 40 19.84 -6.62 5.81
N SER A 41 19.79 -6.91 7.11
CA SER A 41 19.18 -8.09 7.73
C SER A 41 17.82 -7.77 8.39
N GLY A 42 16.86 -7.25 7.61
CA GLY A 42 15.52 -6.93 8.12
C GLY A 42 14.82 -8.15 8.71
N THR A 43 13.97 -7.94 9.71
CA THR A 43 13.17 -9.03 10.28
C THR A 43 12.04 -9.44 9.34
N ASP A 44 11.58 -10.68 9.46
CA ASP A 44 10.41 -11.16 8.70
C ASP A 44 9.18 -10.28 8.92
N ALA A 45 9.00 -9.76 10.14
CA ALA A 45 7.92 -8.83 10.46
C ALA A 45 8.03 -7.50 9.68
N GLN A 46 9.24 -6.96 9.50
CA GLN A 46 9.46 -5.72 8.74
C GLN A 46 9.21 -5.93 7.25
N ILE A 47 9.76 -7.01 6.68
CA ILE A 47 9.58 -7.35 5.26
C ILE A 47 8.09 -7.64 4.97
N THR A 48 7.42 -8.34 5.87
CA THR A 48 5.98 -8.62 5.77
C THR A 48 5.16 -7.33 5.90
N ALA A 49 5.48 -6.44 6.83
CA ALA A 49 4.77 -5.16 6.99
C ALA A 49 4.89 -4.29 5.73
N LEU A 50 6.09 -4.18 5.16
CA LEU A 50 6.30 -3.45 3.92
C LEU A 50 5.52 -4.08 2.75
N SER A 51 5.61 -5.40 2.58
CA SER A 51 4.93 -6.14 1.51
C SER A 51 3.41 -6.04 1.61
N ALA A 52 2.89 -6.18 2.83
CA ALA A 52 1.46 -6.07 3.13
C ALA A 52 0.94 -4.67 2.84
N GLY A 53 1.61 -3.63 3.37
CA GLY A 53 1.25 -2.24 3.13
C GLY A 53 1.28 -1.88 1.63
N SER A 54 2.34 -2.29 0.93
CA SER A 54 2.48 -2.06 -0.51
C SER A 54 1.37 -2.72 -1.31
N THR A 55 0.95 -3.93 -0.93
CA THR A 55 -0.13 -4.68 -1.59
C THR A 55 -1.49 -4.00 -1.42
N ILE A 56 -1.88 -3.65 -0.18
CA ILE A 56 -3.19 -3.02 0.08
C ILE A 56 -3.27 -1.58 -0.42
N ALA A 57 -2.13 -0.95 -0.70
CA ALA A 57 -2.07 0.33 -1.38
C ALA A 57 -2.69 0.30 -2.77
N GLY A 58 -2.72 -0.87 -3.41
CA GLY A 58 -3.42 -1.12 -4.66
C GLY A 58 -4.93 -0.88 -4.57
N ASN A 59 -5.51 -0.95 -3.37
CA ASN A 59 -6.92 -0.64 -3.17
C ASN A 59 -7.19 0.87 -3.12
N LEU A 60 -6.19 1.71 -2.82
CA LEU A 60 -6.42 3.13 -2.48
C LEU A 60 -6.86 3.96 -3.69
N SER A 61 -6.16 3.80 -4.80
CA SER A 61 -6.42 4.54 -6.03
C SER A 61 -6.08 3.70 -7.26
N VAL A 62 -6.52 4.17 -8.43
CA VAL A 62 -6.18 3.53 -9.71
C VAL A 62 -4.67 3.41 -9.91
N LEU A 63 -3.88 4.36 -9.41
CA LEU A 63 -2.41 4.35 -9.56
C LEU A 63 -1.70 3.40 -8.58
N GLY A 64 -2.38 2.99 -7.52
CA GLY A 64 -1.81 2.14 -6.46
C GLY A 64 -1.32 0.77 -6.96
N ALA A 65 -1.86 0.29 -8.08
CA ALA A 65 -1.41 -0.95 -8.72
C ALA A 65 -1.53 -0.87 -10.25
N ALA A 66 -0.51 -1.35 -10.96
CA ALA A 66 -0.54 -1.46 -12.42
C ALA A 66 -1.73 -2.30 -12.92
N SER A 67 -2.14 -3.32 -12.17
CA SER A 67 -3.30 -4.16 -12.50
C SER A 67 -4.60 -3.35 -12.59
N ASN A 68 -4.77 -2.31 -11.78
CA ASN A 68 -5.95 -1.45 -11.82
C ASN A 68 -6.04 -0.71 -13.15
N VAL A 69 -4.94 -0.10 -13.59
CA VAL A 69 -4.87 0.60 -14.88
C VAL A 69 -5.12 -0.38 -16.02
N ILE A 70 -4.48 -1.56 -15.98
CA ILE A 70 -4.63 -2.59 -17.01
C ILE A 70 -6.09 -3.04 -17.13
N ILE A 71 -6.78 -3.32 -16.02
CA ILE A 71 -8.15 -3.80 -16.07
C ILE A 71 -9.13 -2.71 -16.52
N ILE A 72 -8.94 -1.46 -16.09
CA ILE A 72 -9.76 -0.32 -16.51
C ILE A 72 -9.60 -0.07 -18.02
N GLN A 73 -8.36 -0.01 -18.52
CA GLN A 73 -8.10 0.16 -19.95
C GLN A 73 -8.68 -0.99 -20.79
N ASN A 74 -8.57 -2.23 -20.30
CA ASN A 74 -9.19 -3.37 -20.98
C ASN A 74 -10.73 -3.30 -20.97
N ALA A 75 -11.34 -2.85 -19.87
CA ALA A 75 -12.78 -2.68 -19.76
C ALA A 75 -13.28 -1.60 -20.74
N GLU A 76 -12.60 -0.46 -20.83
CA GLU A 76 -12.90 0.63 -21.77
C GLU A 76 -12.76 0.16 -23.22
N LYS A 77 -11.67 -0.54 -23.55
CA LYS A 77 -11.44 -1.07 -24.90
C LYS A 77 -12.54 -2.03 -25.37
N ARG A 78 -13.04 -2.88 -24.47
CA ARG A 78 -14.10 -3.87 -24.75
C ARG A 78 -15.49 -3.23 -24.81
N ASN A 79 -15.74 -2.16 -24.07
CA ASN A 79 -17.04 -1.49 -23.97
C ASN A 79 -17.10 -0.16 -24.73
N ARG A 80 -16.36 -0.06 -25.84
CA ARG A 80 -16.22 1.17 -26.63
C ARG A 80 -17.55 1.81 -27.07
N ASN A 81 -18.63 1.02 -27.17
CA ASN A 81 -19.97 1.47 -27.54
C ASN A 81 -20.86 1.87 -26.35
N ARG A 82 -20.43 1.60 -25.11
CA ARG A 82 -21.21 1.86 -23.88
C ARG A 82 -20.63 2.98 -23.02
N ASN A 83 -19.48 3.57 -23.40
CA ASN A 83 -18.78 4.64 -22.65
C ASN A 83 -18.67 4.36 -21.14
N ILE A 84 -18.50 3.08 -20.76
CA ILE A 84 -18.30 2.70 -19.36
C ILE A 84 -16.82 2.94 -19.06
N THR A 85 -16.54 4.05 -18.39
CA THR A 85 -15.20 4.42 -17.91
C THR A 85 -15.25 4.48 -16.39
N LEU A 86 -14.24 3.93 -15.72
CA LEU A 86 -14.13 4.03 -14.26
C LEU A 86 -13.20 5.18 -13.95
N THR A 87 -13.74 6.25 -13.39
CA THR A 87 -12.94 7.44 -13.08
C THR A 87 -12.07 7.21 -11.84
N PHE A 88 -11.00 8.01 -11.73
CA PHE A 88 -10.12 7.99 -10.56
C PHE A 88 -10.89 8.17 -9.23
N PHE A 89 -11.83 9.11 -9.20
CA PHE A 89 -12.60 9.43 -7.99
C PHE A 89 -13.62 8.35 -7.64
N GLU A 90 -14.23 7.67 -8.62
CA GLU A 90 -15.14 6.55 -8.36
C GLU A 90 -14.39 5.37 -7.74
N PHE A 91 -13.21 5.05 -8.27
CA PHE A 91 -12.35 4.03 -7.68
C PHE A 91 -11.95 4.43 -6.26
N ALA A 92 -11.41 5.65 -6.08
CA ALA A 92 -10.92 6.11 -4.79
C ALA A 92 -12.03 6.22 -3.72
N ARG A 93 -13.28 6.51 -4.11
CA ARG A 93 -14.41 6.58 -3.16
C ARG A 93 -14.63 5.26 -2.41
N ILE A 94 -14.41 4.13 -3.08
CA ILE A 94 -14.50 2.79 -2.47
C ILE A 94 -13.14 2.36 -1.94
N GLY A 95 -12.08 2.73 -2.66
CA GLY A 95 -10.71 2.38 -2.34
C GLY A 95 -10.20 2.94 -1.02
N VAL A 96 -10.41 4.23 -0.77
CA VAL A 96 -10.00 4.92 0.47
C VAL A 96 -10.52 4.24 1.73
N PRO A 97 -11.84 4.03 1.92
CA PRO A 97 -12.32 3.36 3.13
C PRO A 97 -11.80 1.92 3.23
N MET A 98 -11.71 1.20 2.11
CA MET A 98 -11.20 -0.18 2.11
C MET A 98 -9.72 -0.25 2.51
N THR A 99 -8.88 0.66 2.01
CA THR A 99 -7.48 0.75 2.41
C THR A 99 -7.33 1.12 3.88
N ILE A 100 -8.11 2.09 4.39
CA ILE A 100 -8.07 2.48 5.80
C ILE A 100 -8.39 1.28 6.71
N ILE A 101 -9.47 0.54 6.40
CA ILE A 101 -9.86 -0.65 7.17
C ILE A 101 -8.72 -1.69 7.16
N ASN A 102 -8.15 -1.99 6.00
CA ASN A 102 -7.03 -2.94 5.89
C ASN A 102 -5.79 -2.48 6.68
N VAL A 103 -5.42 -1.20 6.61
CA VAL A 103 -4.29 -0.64 7.37
C VAL A 103 -4.51 -0.83 8.87
N VAL A 104 -5.72 -0.54 9.37
CA VAL A 104 -6.06 -0.75 10.80
C VAL A 104 -5.98 -2.22 11.18
N VAL A 105 -6.57 -3.12 10.38
CA VAL A 105 -6.52 -4.57 10.64
C VAL A 105 -5.08 -5.08 10.68
N TYR A 106 -4.24 -4.67 9.73
CA TYR A 106 -2.84 -5.09 9.67
C TYR A 106 -2.01 -4.50 10.81
N PHE A 107 -2.25 -3.24 11.15
CA PHE A 107 -1.60 -2.62 12.30
C PHE A 107 -1.90 -3.37 13.60
N LEU A 108 -3.16 -3.72 13.84
CA LEU A 108 -3.56 -4.54 14.99
C LEU A 108 -2.94 -5.94 14.95
N PHE A 109 -2.92 -6.57 13.78
CA PHE A 109 -2.28 -7.87 13.59
C PHE A 109 -0.79 -7.84 13.95
N PHE A 110 -0.04 -6.83 13.50
CA PHE A 110 1.37 -6.71 13.81
C PHE A 110 1.64 -6.34 15.27
N ILE A 111 0.78 -5.52 15.90
CA ILE A 111 0.87 -5.28 17.35
C ILE A 111 0.74 -6.59 18.11
N PHE A 112 -0.28 -7.39 17.76
CA PHE A 112 -0.50 -8.69 18.36
C PHE A 112 0.72 -9.59 18.13
N LEU A 113 1.16 -9.75 16.88
CA LEU A 113 2.28 -10.62 16.53
C LEU A 113 3.58 -10.25 17.27
N VAL A 114 3.95 -8.97 17.33
CA VAL A 114 5.17 -8.50 18.01
C VAL A 114 5.06 -8.64 19.53
N HIS A 115 3.86 -8.64 20.09
CA HIS A 115 3.67 -8.83 21.53
C HIS A 115 3.85 -10.29 21.98
N PHE A 116 3.60 -11.25 21.09
CA PHE A 116 3.64 -12.69 21.37
C PHE A 116 4.87 -13.42 20.81
N THR A 117 5.81 -12.70 20.19
CA THR A 117 7.07 -13.25 19.65
C THR A 117 8.26 -12.58 20.34
#